data_AF-A0A1Q8Y9W3-F1
#
_entry.id   AF-A0A1Q8Y9W3-F1
#
_cell.length_a   1.000
_cell.length_b   1.000
_cell.length_c   1.000
_cell.angle_alpha   90.00
_cell.angle_beta   90.00
_cell.angle_gamma   90.00
#
_symmetry.space_group_name_H-M   'P 1'
#
loop_
_entity.id
_entity.type
_entity.pdbx_description
1 polymer ?
#
loop_
_entity_poly.entity_id
_entity_poly.type
_entity_poly.pdbx_seq_one_letter_code
_entity_poly.pdbx_strand_id
1 'polypeptide(L)'
;MLNFDNAPRKATNLSLNVKMLQAAREMGMNLSQTVDTLLAEEVKKRYWAKWNEDNKEAVAAYNERVATYGLPLAKYRTWGKSLGDGRTRDDDGTI
;
A
#
# COMPACT_ATOMS: atom_id res chain seq x y z
N MET A 1 1.59 4.24 9.82
CA MET A 1 1.24 3.17 8.86
C MET A 1 0.18 2.30 9.52
N LEU A 2 -0.81 1.80 8.79
CA LEU A 2 -1.88 0.97 9.37
C LEU A 2 -1.31 -0.34 9.93
N ASN A 3 -1.24 -0.44 11.25
CA ASN A 3 -0.82 -1.63 11.97
C ASN A 3 -1.98 -2.10 12.84
N PHE A 4 -2.45 -3.33 12.59
CA PHE A 4 -3.56 -3.95 13.34
C PHE A 4 -3.07 -4.99 14.34
N ASP A 5 -1.77 -5.29 14.35
CA ASP A 5 -1.16 -6.27 15.24
C ASP A 5 -1.21 -5.77 16.69
N ASN A 6 -1.73 -6.59 17.60
CA ASN A 6 -1.92 -6.32 19.04
C ASN A 6 -3.08 -5.37 19.43
N ALA A 7 -4.01 -5.05 18.53
CA ALA A 7 -5.22 -4.32 18.90
C ALA A 7 -6.22 -5.22 19.68
N PRO A 8 -6.83 -4.74 20.77
CA PRO A 8 -7.85 -5.50 21.50
C PRO A 8 -9.10 -5.69 20.62
N ARG A 9 -9.59 -6.93 20.53
CA ARG A 9 -10.78 -7.26 19.73
C ARG A 9 -12.04 -6.73 20.41
N LYS A 10 -12.88 -6.02 19.65
CA LYS A 10 -14.20 -5.59 20.09
C LYS A 10 -15.28 -6.46 19.46
N ALA A 11 -16.16 -7.03 20.29
CA ALA A 11 -17.34 -7.73 19.80
C ALA A 11 -18.22 -6.75 19.00
N THR A 12 -18.51 -7.10 17.75
CA THR A 12 -19.30 -6.27 16.84
C THR A 12 -20.44 -7.11 16.28
N ASN A 13 -21.67 -6.60 16.34
CA ASN A 13 -22.83 -7.29 15.76
C ASN A 13 -22.86 -7.03 14.25
N LEU A 14 -22.75 -8.10 13.46
CA LEU A 14 -22.81 -8.06 12.00
C LEU A 14 -23.95 -8.95 11.51
N SER A 15 -24.77 -8.41 10.61
CA SER A 15 -25.82 -9.17 9.93
C SER A 15 -25.24 -9.86 8.70
N LEU A 16 -25.22 -11.20 8.71
CA LEU A 16 -24.75 -12.03 7.60
C LEU A 16 -25.84 -13.01 7.13
N ASN A 17 -25.72 -13.50 5.91
CA ASN A 17 -26.66 -14.49 5.36
C ASN A 17 -26.63 -15.78 6.19
N VAL A 18 -27.80 -16.20 6.69
CA VAL A 18 -27.94 -17.38 7.56
C VAL A 18 -27.49 -18.66 6.87
N LYS A 19 -27.78 -18.85 5.58
CA LYS A 19 -27.37 -20.04 4.83
C LYS A 19 -25.85 -20.13 4.69
N MET A 20 -25.20 -18.98 4.48
CA MET A 20 -23.73 -18.89 4.42
C MET A 20 -23.10 -19.19 5.78
N LEU A 21 -23.66 -18.64 6.87
CA LEU A 21 -23.19 -18.90 8.23
C LEU A 21 -23.30 -20.39 8.59
N GLN A 22 -24.41 -21.02 8.19
CA GLN A 22 -24.64 -22.43 8.46
C GLN A 22 -23.63 -23.30 7.70
N ALA A 23 -23.46 -23.08 6.40
CA ALA A 23 -22.45 -23.77 5.61
C ALA A 23 -21.03 -23.57 6.17
N ALA A 24 -20.71 -22.34 6.60
CA ALA A 24 -19.42 -22.02 7.21
C ALA A 24 -19.15 -22.79 8.51
N ARG A 25 -20.17 -22.94 9.34
CA ARG A 25 -20.10 -23.72 10.59
C ARG A 25 -19.98 -25.22 10.32
N GLU A 26 -20.74 -25.75 9.35
CA GLU A 26 -20.68 -27.15 8.93
C GLU A 26 -19.28 -27.51 8.39
N MET A 27 -18.61 -26.57 7.72
CA MET A 27 -17.22 -26.70 7.28
C MET A 27 -16.17 -26.48 8.38
N GLY A 28 -16.57 -26.19 9.63
CA GLY A 28 -15.66 -25.98 10.74
C GLY A 28 -14.80 -24.70 10.64
N MET A 29 -15.24 -23.70 9.87
CA MET A 29 -14.48 -22.46 9.71
C MET A 29 -14.49 -21.59 10.97
N ASN A 30 -13.36 -20.95 11.26
CA ASN A 30 -13.27 -19.92 12.30
C ASN A 30 -13.75 -18.57 11.75
N LEU A 31 -15.07 -18.34 11.78
CA LEU A 31 -15.70 -17.14 11.21
C LEU A 31 -15.08 -15.84 11.72
N SER A 32 -14.78 -15.75 13.02
CA SER A 32 -14.22 -14.53 13.59
C SER A 32 -12.86 -14.20 12.99
N GLN A 33 -11.99 -15.20 12.86
CA GLN A 33 -10.65 -15.02 12.29
C GLN A 33 -10.71 -14.72 10.79
N THR A 34 -11.58 -15.41 10.05
CA THR A 34 -11.73 -15.21 8.61
C THR A 34 -12.24 -13.81 8.30
N VAL A 35 -13.30 -13.36 8.99
CA VAL A 35 -13.86 -12.02 8.77
C VAL A 35 -12.87 -10.94 9.17
N ASP A 36 -12.14 -11.12 10.27
CA ASP A 36 -11.12 -10.18 10.72
C ASP A 36 -10.00 -10.02 9.68
N THR A 37 -9.50 -11.14 9.13
CA THR A 37 -8.46 -11.14 8.09
C THR A 37 -8.93 -10.42 6.82
N LEU A 38 -10.11 -10.80 6.31
CA LEU A 38 -10.66 -10.21 5.09
C LEU A 38 -10.96 -8.72 5.26
N LEU A 39 -11.46 -8.31 6.42
CA LEU A 39 -11.72 -6.92 6.72
C LEU A 39 -10.41 -6.13 6.82
N ALA A 40 -9.38 -6.67 7.47
CA ALA A 40 -8.09 -6.02 7.56
C ALA A 40 -7.46 -5.79 6.17
N GLU A 41 -7.55 -6.77 5.28
CA GLU A 41 -7.08 -6.66 3.89
C GLU A 41 -7.82 -5.56 3.12
N GLU A 42 -9.15 -5.55 3.18
CA GLU A 42 -9.97 -4.56 2.49
C GLU A 42 -9.74 -3.14 3.04
N VAL A 43 -9.59 -2.99 4.36
CA VAL A 43 -9.25 -1.70 4.99
C VAL A 43 -7.89 -1.21 4.52
N LYS A 44 -6.87 -2.07 4.50
CA LYS A 44 -5.53 -1.71 3.97
C LYS A 44 -5.63 -1.25 2.52
N LYS A 45 -6.34 -2.02 1.68
CA LYS A 45 -6.53 -1.71 0.27
C LYS A 45 -7.15 -0.33 0.07
N ARG A 46 -8.25 -0.03 0.76
CA ARG A 46 -8.94 1.28 0.66
C ARG A 46 -8.09 2.42 1.18
N TYR A 47 -7.39 2.21 2.28
CA TYR A 47 -6.48 3.20 2.84
C TYR A 47 -5.37 3.56 1.85
N TRP A 48 -4.72 2.57 1.24
CA TRP A 48 -3.65 2.82 0.26
C TRP A 48 -4.17 3.43 -1.03
N ALA A 49 -5.37 3.03 -1.49
CA ALA A 49 -6.01 3.65 -2.63
C ALA A 49 -6.23 5.16 -2.40
N LYS A 50 -6.79 5.50 -1.23
CA LYS A 50 -6.99 6.90 -0.84
C LYS A 50 -5.67 7.65 -0.68
N TRP A 51 -4.69 7.04 -0.02
CA TRP A 51 -3.38 7.66 0.16
C TRP A 51 -2.71 7.95 -1.19
N ASN A 52 -2.79 7.03 -2.16
CA ASN A 52 -2.25 7.25 -3.50
C ASN A 52 -2.95 8.40 -4.22
N GLU A 53 -4.26 8.55 -4.06
CA GLU A 53 -5.03 9.66 -4.62
C GLU A 53 -4.62 10.99 -3.97
N ASP A 54 -4.63 11.05 -2.64
CA ASP A 54 -4.29 12.24 -1.85
C ASP A 54 -2.83 12.70 -2.10
N ASN A 55 -1.91 11.77 -2.37
CA ASN A 55 -0.48 12.06 -2.54
C ASN A 55 -0.06 12.12 -4.03
N LYS A 56 -1.00 11.98 -4.97
CA LYS A 56 -0.69 11.92 -6.40
C LYS A 56 0.09 13.14 -6.89
N GLU A 57 -0.33 14.33 -6.48
CA GLU A 57 0.32 15.59 -6.86
C GLU A 57 1.70 15.74 -6.23
N ALA A 58 1.83 15.41 -4.94
CA ALA A 58 3.10 15.46 -4.23
C ALA A 58 4.13 14.49 -4.85
N VAL A 59 3.69 13.28 -5.21
CA VAL A 59 4.51 12.28 -5.89
C VAL A 59 4.88 12.76 -7.30
N ALA A 60 3.95 13.37 -8.04
CA ALA A 60 4.23 13.91 -9.37
C ALA A 60 5.29 15.03 -9.31
N ALA A 61 5.12 16.01 -8.42
CA ALA A 61 6.09 17.09 -8.22
C ALA A 61 7.47 16.57 -7.78
N TYR A 62 7.51 15.53 -6.94
CA TYR A 62 8.76 14.89 -6.57
C TYR A 62 9.41 14.17 -7.76
N ASN A 63 8.63 13.46 -8.56
CA ASN A 63 9.11 12.77 -9.76
C ASN A 63 9.69 13.76 -10.78
N GLU A 64 9.03 14.90 -11.00
CA GLU A 64 9.54 15.99 -11.84
C GLU A 64 10.87 16.51 -11.32
N ARG A 65 10.97 16.76 -10.01
CA ARG A 65 12.22 17.19 -9.39
C ARG A 65 13.33 16.15 -9.59
N VAL A 66 13.04 14.85 -9.45
CA VAL A 66 14.03 13.79 -9.68
C VAL A 66 14.40 13.71 -11.17
N ALA A 67 13.46 13.90 -12.08
CA ALA A 67 13.74 13.93 -13.52
C ALA A 67 14.69 15.09 -13.89
N THR A 68 14.50 16.27 -13.32
CA THR A 68 15.36 17.45 -13.55
C THR A 68 16.69 17.37 -12.82
N TYR A 69 16.68 17.11 -11.51
CA TYR A 69 17.87 17.27 -10.67
C TYR A 69 18.54 15.94 -10.31
N GLY A 70 17.91 14.81 -10.60
CA GLY A 70 18.38 13.50 -10.18
C GLY A 70 18.21 13.27 -8.69
N LEU A 71 18.49 12.04 -8.27
CA LEU A 71 18.52 11.62 -6.88
C LEU A 71 19.74 12.26 -6.17
N PRO A 72 19.53 13.13 -5.16
CA PRO A 72 20.63 13.89 -4.54
C PRO A 72 21.75 13.03 -3.95
N LEU A 73 21.40 11.82 -3.49
CA LEU A 73 22.32 10.88 -2.85
C LEU A 73 22.82 9.78 -3.79
N ALA A 74 22.46 9.79 -5.08
CA ALA A 74 22.87 8.76 -6.03
C ALA A 74 24.40 8.58 -6.07
N LYS A 75 25.16 9.68 -5.94
CA LYS A 75 26.63 9.67 -5.93
C LYS A 75 27.26 8.90 -4.76
N TYR A 76 26.53 8.73 -3.65
CA TYR A 76 27.01 8.00 -2.48
C TYR A 76 26.47 6.56 -2.42
N ARG A 77 25.58 6.18 -3.35
CA ARG A 77 24.96 4.86 -3.36
C ARG A 77 26.00 3.79 -3.69
N THR A 78 26.16 2.80 -2.81
CA THR A 78 27.14 1.71 -2.96
C THR A 78 26.64 0.54 -3.81
N TRP A 79 25.32 0.32 -3.85
CA TRP A 79 24.66 -0.76 -4.58
C TRP A 79 23.78 -0.22 -5.72
N GLY A 80 23.48 -1.02 -6.74
CA GLY A 80 22.59 -0.60 -7.83
C GLY A 80 23.08 0.61 -8.64
N LYS A 81 24.40 0.89 -8.65
CA LYS A 81 24.99 2.03 -9.38
C LYS A 81 24.64 2.05 -10.87
N SER A 82 24.41 0.88 -11.47
CA SER A 82 23.98 0.73 -12.86
C SER A 82 22.58 1.27 -13.16
N LEU A 83 21.75 1.52 -12.15
CA LEU A 83 20.37 2.01 -12.31
C LEU A 83 20.28 3.52 -12.59
N GLY A 84 21.39 4.24 -12.61
CA GLY A 84 21.42 5.69 -12.82
C GLY A 84 20.90 6.50 -11.63
N ASP A 85 20.77 7.81 -11.82
CA ASP A 85 20.33 8.79 -10.81
C ASP A 85 18.87 9.24 -11.00
N GLY A 86 18.16 8.67 -11.98
CA GLY A 86 16.74 8.96 -12.24
C GLY A 86 16.49 10.23 -13.06
N ARG A 87 17.52 10.91 -13.57
CA ARG A 87 17.33 12.03 -14.50
C ARG A 87 16.82 11.51 -15.85
N THR A 88 15.86 12.22 -16.42
CA THR A 88 15.51 12.05 -17.84
C THR A 88 16.49 12.89 -18.64
N ARG A 89 17.28 12.24 -19.49
CA ARG A 89 18.20 12.94 -20.38
C ARG A 89 17.36 13.46 -21.54
N ASP A 90 17.15 14.77 -21.61
CA ASP A 90 16.64 15.36 -22.85
C ASP A 90 17.70 15.10 -23.94
N ASP A 91 17.25 14.74 -25.14
CA ASP A 91 18.08 14.28 -26.27
C ASP A 91 19.11 15.33 -26.77
N ASP A 92 19.16 16.51 -26.16
CA ASP A 92 20.01 17.66 -26.54
C ASP A 92 21.33 17.76 -25.75
N GLY A 93 21.67 16.77 -24.91
CA GLY A 93 23.04 16.59 -24.40
C GLY A 93 23.62 17.75 -23.58
N THR A 94 22.80 18.62 -23.01
CA THR A 94 23.27 19.72 -22.16
C THR A 94 23.00 19.40 -20.69
N ILE A 95 24.05 19.50 -19.87
CA ILE A 95 24.05 19.26 -18.41
C ILE A 95 23.65 20.56 -17.71
#